data_AF-A0AAF0MQM0-F1
#
_entry.id   AF-A0AAF0MQM0-F1
#
_cell.length_a   1.000
_cell.length_b   1.000
_cell.length_c   1.000
_cell.angle_alpha   90.00
_cell.angle_beta   90.00
_cell.angle_gamma   90.00
#
_symmetry.space_group_name_H-M   'P 1'
#
loop_
_entity.id
_entity.type
_entity.pdbx_description
1 polymer ?
#
loop_
_entity_poly.entity_id
_entity_poly.type
_entity_poly.pdbx_seq_one_letter_code
_entity_poly.pdbx_strand_id
1 'polypeptide(L)' 'MTLYAVDKTGVTVPVGSKIIDFRGDRATLVSLDRVNEYRYGGCRSGKVTAEWQNGHCRSVYDKVFGLEVRDTDLEAQI' A
#
# COMPACT_ATOMS: atom_id res chain seq x y z
N MET A 1 -0.04 13.54 -8.57
CA MET A 1 0.16 12.57 -7.51
C MET A 1 -0.14 11.18 -8.03
N THR A 2 0.90 10.53 -8.53
CA THR A 2 0.85 9.12 -8.95
C THR A 2 1.43 8.29 -7.81
N LEU A 3 0.67 7.30 -7.35
CA LEU A 3 1.08 6.41 -6.27
C LEU A 3 1.61 5.10 -6.81
N TYR A 4 2.63 4.57 -6.14
CA TYR A 4 3.13 3.23 -6.40
C TYR A 4 3.45 2.53 -5.07
N ALA A 5 3.29 1.21 -5.04
CA ALA A 5 3.67 0.40 -3.91
C ALA A 5 5.04 -0.24 -4.19
N VAL A 6 5.89 -0.31 -3.18
CA VAL A 6 7.14 -1.08 -3.22
C VAL A 6 7.12 -2.13 -2.12
N ASP A 7 7.72 -3.28 -2.38
CA ASP A 7 7.96 -4.27 -1.34
C ASP A 7 9.23 -3.96 -0.53
N LYS A 8 9.52 -4.78 0.49
CA LYS A 8 10.73 -4.67 1.31
C LYS A 8 12.06 -4.80 0.53
N THR A 9 12.02 -5.31 -0.70
CA THR A 9 13.19 -5.44 -1.58
C THR A 9 13.36 -4.24 -2.50
N GLY A 10 12.43 -3.28 -2.46
CA GLY A 10 12.42 -2.09 -3.30
C GLY A 10 11.78 -2.32 -4.67
N VAL A 11 11.20 -3.51 -4.92
CA VAL A 11 10.55 -3.82 -6.19
C VAL A 11 9.14 -3.24 -6.20
N THR A 12 8.79 -2.55 -7.30
CA THR A 12 7.45 -2.00 -7.48
C THR A 12 6.42 -3.13 -7.63
N VAL A 13 5.34 -3.02 -6.86
CA VAL A 13 4.20 -3.94 -6.89
C VAL A 13 3.02 -3.25 -7.59
N PRO A 14 2.73 -3.58 -8.85
CA PRO A 14 1.65 -2.93 -9.58
C PRO A 14 0.28 -3.36 -9.05
N VAL A 15 -0.70 -2.47 -9.19
CA VAL A 15 -2.12 -2.82 -8.99
C VAL A 15 -2.50 -4.01 -9.89
N GLY A 16 -3.30 -4.93 -9.34
CA GLY A 16 -3.63 -6.22 -9.94
C GLY A 16 -2.70 -7.36 -9.48
N SER A 17 -1.57 -7.05 -8.84
CA SER A 17 -0.64 -8.08 -8.33
C SER A 17 -1.23 -8.89 -7.19
N LYS A 18 -0.78 -10.15 -7.07
CA LYS A 18 -1.03 -10.97 -5.90
C LYS A 18 -0.09 -10.56 -4.77
N ILE A 19 -0.66 -10.31 -3.61
CA ILE A 19 0.04 -9.89 -2.39
C ILE A 19 -0.33 -10.84 -1.26
N ILE A 20 0.53 -10.91 -0.24
CA ILE A 20 0.36 -11.80 0.91
C ILE A 20 0.43 -10.94 2.17
N ASP A 21 -0.59 -11.03 3.02
CA ASP A 21 -0.57 -10.30 4.28
C ASP A 21 0.38 -10.96 5.30
N PHE A 22 0.63 -10.27 6.42
CA PHE A 22 1.51 -10.78 7.48
C PHE A 22 1.04 -12.10 8.12
N ARG A 23 -0.20 -12.55 7.86
CA ARG A 23 -0.75 -13.83 8.33
C ARG A 23 -0.57 -14.95 7.30
N GLY A 24 -0.11 -14.64 6.09
CA GLY A 24 0.03 -15.58 4.99
C GLY A 24 -1.18 -15.65 4.06
N ASP A 25 -2.20 -14.81 4.27
CA ASP A 25 -3.41 -14.83 3.44
C ASP A 25 -3.17 -14.09 2.12
N ARG A 26 -3.63 -14.70 1.02
CA ARG A 26 -3.48 -14.17 -0.33
C ARG A 26 -4.58 -13.17 -0.65
N ALA A 27 -4.19 -12.03 -1.23
CA ALA A 27 -5.10 -11.02 -1.75
C ALA A 27 -4.62 -10.49 -3.11
N THR A 28 -5.50 -9.75 -3.79
CA THR A 28 -5.17 -8.96 -4.98
C THR A 28 -5.06 -7.50 -4.57
N LEU A 29 -4.00 -6.81 -4.98
CA LEU A 29 -3.88 -5.37 -4.81
C LEU A 29 -4.84 -4.65 -5.76
N VAL A 30 -5.76 -3.84 -5.25
CA VAL A 30 -6.82 -3.20 -6.05
C VAL A 30 -6.56 -1.71 -6.24
N SER A 31 -6.15 -1.00 -5.19
CA SER A 31 -5.85 0.43 -5.28
C SER A 31 -4.90 0.88 -4.18
N LEU A 32 -4.32 2.06 -4.37
CA LEU A 32 -3.38 2.71 -3.46
C LEU A 32 -3.96 4.05 -3.01
N ASP A 33 -3.72 4.40 -1.75
CA ASP A 33 -4.14 5.67 -1.16
C ASP A 33 -3.10 6.20 -0.17
N ARG A 34 -3.15 7.49 0.15
CA ARG A 34 -2.30 8.14 1.15
C ARG A 34 -3.15 8.77 2.23
N VAL A 35 -2.88 8.37 3.47
CA VAL A 35 -3.52 8.98 4.63
C VAL A 35 -2.63 10.06 5.19
N ASN A 36 -3.20 11.25 5.28
CA ASN A 36 -2.60 12.36 5.98
C ASN A 36 -2.90 12.23 7.49
N GLU A 37 -1.99 11.61 8.25
CA GLU A 37 -2.10 11.47 9.71
C GLU A 37 -1.54 12.68 10.47
N TYR A 38 -1.20 13.79 9.80
CA TYR A 38 -0.68 15.01 10.46
C TYR A 38 -1.67 15.60 11.48
N ARG A 39 -2.97 15.27 11.37
CA ARG A 39 -4.00 15.68 12.34
C ARG A 39 -3.71 15.20 13.77
N TYR A 40 -2.91 14.15 13.96
CA TYR A 40 -2.54 13.60 15.26
C TYR A 40 -1.03 13.64 15.53
N GLY A 41 -0.28 14.49 14.82
CA GLY A 41 1.19 14.54 14.91
C GLY A 41 1.88 13.33 14.27
N GLY A 42 1.17 12.54 13.47
CA GLY A 42 1.72 11.40 12.75
C GLY A 42 2.38 11.77 11.42
N CYS A 43 3.09 10.80 10.83
CA CYS A 43 3.65 10.91 9.48
C CYS A 43 2.60 10.51 8.42
N ARG A 44 2.84 10.82 7.15
CA ARG A 44 1.99 10.29 6.06
C ARG A 44 2.18 8.77 5.96
N SER A 45 1.09 8.03 6.06
CA SER A 45 1.06 6.57 5.95
C SER A 45 0.37 6.13 4.66
N GLY A 46 0.84 5.03 4.07
CA GLY A 46 0.20 4.43 2.91
C GLY A 46 -0.99 3.55 3.29
N LYS A 47 -2.01 3.53 2.44
CA LYS A 47 -3.07 2.53 2.47
C LYS A 47 -3.15 1.79 1.14
N VAL A 48 -3.56 0.54 1.23
CA VAL A 48 -3.82 -0.34 0.11
C VAL A 48 -5.24 -0.87 0.23
N THR A 49 -5.98 -0.89 -0.87
CA THR A 49 -7.21 -1.67 -0.96
C THR A 49 -6.86 -3.02 -1.53
N ALA A 50 -7.25 -4.08 -0.84
CA ALA A 50 -6.98 -5.44 -1.24
C ALA A 50 -8.25 -6.28 -1.22
N GLU A 51 -8.33 -7.22 -2.15
CA GLU A 51 -9.40 -8.22 -2.26
C GLU A 51 -8.85 -9.60 -1.90
N TRP A 52 -9.27 -10.14 -0.77
CA TRP A 52 -8.88 -11.47 -0.29
C TRP A 52 -9.66 -12.55 -1.04
N GLN A 53 -9.12 -13.77 -1.10
CA GLN A 53 -9.74 -14.89 -1.82
C GLN A 53 -11.14 -15.28 -1.33
N ASN A 54 -11.49 -14.91 -0.10
CA ASN A 54 -12.83 -15.10 0.47
C ASN A 54 -13.85 -14.04 0.00
N GLY A 55 -13.49 -13.18 -0.96
CA GLY A 55 -14.35 -12.13 -1.51
C GLY A 55 -14.42 -10.86 -0.65
N HIS A 56 -13.65 -10.79 0.45
CA HIS A 56 -13.60 -9.58 1.26
C HIS A 56 -12.70 -8.54 0.61
N CYS A 57 -13.24 -7.35 0.36
CA CYS A 57 -12.49 -6.19 -0.10
C CYS A 57 -12.45 -5.13 1.01
N ARG A 58 -11.24 -4.68 1.39
CA ARG A 58 -11.07 -3.62 2.40
C ARG A 58 -9.79 -2.83 2.20
N SER A 59 -9.79 -1.59 2.67
CA SER A 59 -8.60 -0.75 2.73
C SER A 59 -7.89 -0.90 4.07
N VAL A 60 -6.60 -1.20 4.02
CA VAL A 60 -5.73 -1.39 5.20
C VAL A 60 -4.43 -0.62 5.01
N TYR A 61 -3.64 -0.48 6.07
CA TYR A 61 -2.30 0.09 5.94
C TYR A 61 -1.40 -0.79 5.08
N ASP A 62 -0.55 -0.15 4.28
CA ASP A 62 0.42 -0.81 3.40
C ASP A 62 1.30 -1.86 4.13
N LYS A 63 1.69 -1.57 5.37
CA LYS A 63 2.46 -2.46 6.25
C LYS A 63 1.79 -3.81 6.52
N VAL A 64 0.47 -3.94 6.38
CA VAL A 64 -0.23 -5.24 6.51
C VAL A 64 0.30 -6.25 5.50
N PHE A 65 0.74 -5.78 4.33
CA PHE A 65 1.30 -6.60 3.26
C PHE A 65 2.82 -6.46 3.14
N GLY A 66 3.47 -5.81 4.10
CA GLY A 66 4.90 -5.48 4.02
C GLY A 66 5.23 -4.57 2.83
N LEU A 67 4.27 -3.75 2.40
CA LEU A 67 4.41 -2.78 1.33
C LEU A 67 4.62 -1.38 1.90
N GLU A 68 5.17 -0.51 1.06
CA GLU A 68 5.27 0.93 1.31
C GLU A 68 4.68 1.69 0.12
N VAL A 69 3.67 2.54 0.36
CA VAL A 69 3.07 3.37 -0.69
C VAL A 69 3.78 4.72 -0.75
N ARG A 70 4.38 4.99 -1.92
CA ARG A 70 5.16 6.21 -2.23
C ARG A 70 4.48 7.04 -3.32
N ASP A 71 4.93 8.29 -3.43
CA ASP A 71 4.47 9.26 -4.44
C ASP A 71 5.66 9.69 -5.30
N THR A 72 5.51 9.57 -6.62
CA THR A 72 6.51 10.02 -7.60
C THR A 72 6.81 11.53 -7.54
N ASP A 73 5.85 12.37 -7.14
CA ASP A 73 6.04 13.83 -7.13
C ASP A 73 6.86 14.32 -5.92
N LEU A 74 6.98 13.49 -4.87
CA LEU A 74 7.74 13.82 -3.65
C LEU A 74 9.19 13.36 -3.71
N GLU A 75 9.46 12.19 -4.30
CA GLU A 75 10.82 11.66 -4.46
C GLU A 75 11.67 12.51 -5.41
N ALA A 76 11.05 13.29 -6.31
CA ALA A 76 11.74 14.19 -7.23
C ALA A 76 12.19 15.53 -6.58
N GLN A 77 11.95 15.74 -5.29
CA GLN A 77 12.32 16.97 -4.56
C GLN A 77 13.47 16.76 -3.56
N ILE A 78 14.23 15.66 -3.66
CA ILE A 78 15.43 15.38 -2.85
C ILE A 78 16.66 15.39 -3.74
#